data_AF-A0A256Z0U2-F1
#
_entry.id   AF-A0A256Z0U2-F1
#
_cell.length_a   1.000
_cell.length_b   1.000
_cell.length_c   1.000
_cell.angle_alpha   90.00
_cell.angle_beta   90.00
_cell.angle_gamma   90.00
#
_symmetry.space_group_name_H-M   'P 1'
#
loop_
_entity.id
_entity.type
_entity.pdbx_description
1 polymer ?
#
loop_
_entity_poly.entity_id
_entity_poly.type
_entity_poly.pdbx_seq_one_letter_code
_entity_poly.pdbx_strand_id
1 'polypeptide(L)'
;MVKVQFCPLCSAYLRNRDLEKCPKCGVDLERELDRKRTYEESLKRKSETVQGPFHPVLGRTCPICGEEVEILPAEVLEFTVYGEVCGKGPMGDLRAPMQVFIGFQPWRCRRKHMLFSSYEVERRELCPRCLTPNVSYGKLVRSCTGCGTMVPVEYYHEGDPIELMKKRGYHHAPELE
;
A
#
# COMPACT_ATOMS: atom_id res chain seq x y z
N MET A 1 -31.56 -1.32 23.93
CA MET A 1 -30.28 -1.26 23.19
C MET A 1 -29.17 -0.94 24.19
N VAL A 2 -28.25 -1.87 24.42
CA VAL A 2 -27.11 -1.65 25.34
C VAL A 2 -26.16 -0.67 24.67
N LYS A 3 -25.97 0.52 25.24
CA LYS A 3 -25.03 1.53 24.74
C LYS A 3 -23.64 1.18 25.25
N VAL A 4 -22.74 0.83 24.33
CA VAL A 4 -21.37 0.39 24.63
C VAL A 4 -20.42 1.57 24.47
N GLN A 5 -19.50 1.78 25.42
CA GLN A 5 -18.43 2.78 25.39
C GLN A 5 -17.10 2.12 24.99
N PHE A 6 -16.23 2.83 24.29
CA PHE A 6 -14.94 2.31 23.82
C PHE A 6 -13.78 2.93 24.61
N CYS A 7 -12.85 2.10 25.11
CA CYS A 7 -11.61 2.59 25.71
C CYS A 7 -10.54 2.84 24.63
N PRO A 8 -10.08 4.10 24.43
CA PRO A 8 -9.13 4.43 23.37
C PRO A 8 -7.71 3.86 23.60
N LEU A 9 -7.36 3.52 24.84
CA LEU A 9 -6.02 3.01 25.16
C LEU A 9 -5.91 1.48 24.97
N CYS A 10 -6.83 0.70 25.52
CA CYS A 10 -6.76 -0.76 25.53
C CYS A 10 -7.77 -1.44 24.57
N SER A 11 -8.48 -0.63 23.78
CA SER A 11 -9.48 -1.06 22.80
C SER A 11 -10.62 -1.92 23.36
N ALA A 12 -10.90 -1.82 24.66
CA ALA A 12 -11.97 -2.57 25.30
C ALA A 12 -13.35 -1.92 25.06
N TYR A 13 -14.33 -2.75 24.72
CA TYR A 13 -15.75 -2.38 24.68
C TYR A 13 -16.35 -2.51 26.09
N LEU A 14 -16.67 -1.38 26.69
CA LEU A 14 -17.23 -1.25 28.02
C LEU A 14 -18.76 -1.21 27.93
N ARG A 15 -19.43 -2.09 28.67
CA ARG A 15 -20.90 -2.17 28.67
C ARG A 15 -21.59 -1.01 29.41
N ASN A 16 -20.83 -0.23 30.17
CA ASN A 16 -21.33 0.89 30.96
C ASN A 16 -20.75 2.21 30.42
N ARG A 17 -21.60 3.22 30.23
CA ARG A 17 -21.28 4.49 29.56
C ARG A 17 -20.73 5.55 30.52
N ASP A 18 -21.05 5.43 31.79
CA ASP A 18 -20.75 6.46 32.79
C ASP A 18 -19.47 6.13 33.57
N LEU A 19 -18.60 5.30 32.98
CA LEU A 19 -17.31 4.99 33.57
C LEU A 19 -16.35 6.13 33.30
N GLU A 20 -15.87 6.77 34.37
CA GLU A 20 -14.78 7.74 34.31
C GLU A 20 -13.44 7.05 34.03
N LYS A 21 -13.26 5.81 34.52
CA LYS A 21 -12.04 5.02 34.36
C LYS A 21 -12.31 3.70 33.70
N CYS A 22 -11.40 3.28 32.81
CA CYS A 22 -11.44 1.97 32.22
C CYS A 22 -11.14 0.91 33.30
N PRO A 23 -12.05 -0.05 33.56
CA PRO A 23 -11.82 -1.10 34.55
C PRO A 23 -10.69 -2.06 34.17
N LYS A 24 -10.33 -2.13 32.87
CA LYS A 24 -9.28 -3.01 32.37
C LYS A 24 -7.88 -2.43 32.53
N CYS A 25 -7.70 -1.14 32.23
CA CYS A 25 -6.37 -0.52 32.21
C CYS A 25 -6.24 0.68 33.15
N GLY A 26 -7.26 0.99 33.94
CA GLY A 26 -7.26 2.07 34.93
C GLY A 26 -7.23 3.49 34.35
N VAL A 27 -7.25 3.63 33.02
CA VAL A 27 -7.10 4.93 32.36
C VAL A 27 -8.35 5.77 32.50
N ASP A 28 -8.15 7.07 32.72
CA ASP A 28 -9.21 8.07 32.66
C ASP A 28 -9.72 8.19 31.22
N LEU A 29 -10.98 7.83 31.01
CA LEU A 29 -11.59 7.74 29.69
C LEU A 29 -11.86 9.12 29.09
N GLU A 30 -12.25 10.09 29.91
CA GLU A 30 -12.51 11.46 29.44
C GLU A 30 -11.22 12.11 28.97
N ARG A 31 -10.16 12.03 29.79
CA ARG A 31 -8.84 12.57 29.46
C ARG A 31 -8.23 11.96 28.21
N GLU A 32 -8.36 10.66 28.01
CA GLU A 32 -7.80 10.00 26.80
C GLU A 32 -8.65 10.24 25.56
N LEU A 33 -9.96 10.40 25.69
CA LEU A 33 -10.81 10.81 24.57
C LEU A 33 -10.45 12.23 24.11
N ASP A 34 -10.21 13.15 25.04
CA ASP A 34 -9.75 14.51 24.73
C ASP A 34 -8.35 14.53 24.10
N ARG A 35 -7.42 13.72 24.63
CA ARG A 35 -6.09 13.53 24.01
C ARG A 35 -6.21 13.00 22.59
N LYS A 36 -7.03 11.97 22.38
CA LYS A 36 -7.27 11.38 21.06
C LYS A 36 -7.89 12.41 20.11
N ARG A 37 -8.90 13.16 20.55
CA ARG A 37 -9.51 14.23 19.74
C ARG A 37 -8.51 15.32 19.37
N THR A 38 -7.72 15.78 20.34
CA THR A 38 -6.66 16.78 20.11
C THR A 38 -5.61 16.26 19.13
N TYR A 39 -5.24 14.99 19.26
CA TYR A 39 -4.31 14.33 18.35
C TYR A 39 -4.88 14.18 16.94
N GLU A 40 -6.14 13.77 16.81
CA GLU A 40 -6.87 13.67 15.54
C GLU A 40 -7.02 15.05 14.88
N GLU A 41 -7.34 16.10 15.63
CA GLU A 41 -7.36 17.48 15.14
C GLU A 41 -5.97 17.96 14.72
N SER A 42 -4.91 17.59 15.46
CA SER A 42 -3.53 17.90 15.08
C SER A 42 -3.10 17.18 13.80
N LEU A 43 -3.54 15.93 13.61
CA LEU A 43 -3.31 15.15 12.40
C LEU A 43 -4.07 15.75 11.22
N LYS A 44 -5.31 16.19 11.44
CA LYS A 44 -6.13 16.85 10.42
C LYS A 44 -5.54 18.20 10.00
N ARG A 45 -5.05 19.00 10.96
CA ARG A 45 -4.32 20.23 10.66
C ARG A 45 -3.00 19.96 9.93
N LYS A 46 -2.27 18.92 10.34
CA LYS A 46 -1.05 18.48 9.65
C LYS A 46 -1.34 18.02 8.23
N SER A 47 -2.42 17.25 8.00
CA SER A 47 -2.81 16.82 6.65
C SER A 47 -3.28 17.98 5.77
N GLU A 48 -3.91 19.00 6.35
CA GLU A 48 -4.24 20.26 5.67
C GLU A 48 -2.98 21.10 5.32
N THR A 49 -1.90 21.00 6.11
CA THR A 49 -0.61 21.69 5.85
C THR A 49 0.37 20.93 4.94
N VAL A 50 0.08 19.69 4.53
CA VAL A 50 0.89 19.01 3.49
C VAL A 50 0.70 19.63 2.10
N GLN A 51 -0.20 20.61 1.94
CA GLN A 51 -0.12 21.57 0.84
C GLN A 51 0.97 22.62 1.12
N GLY A 52 2.22 22.16 1.19
CA GLY A 52 3.36 23.06 1.10
C GLY A 52 3.32 23.84 -0.23
N PRO A 53 4.02 24.98 -0.32
CA PRO A 53 4.15 25.69 -1.58
C PRO A 53 4.76 24.76 -2.64
N PHE A 54 4.12 24.72 -3.81
CA PHE A 54 4.63 23.99 -4.97
C PHE A 54 6.03 24.53 -5.34
N HIS A 55 7.04 23.67 -5.29
CA HIS A 55 8.43 24.05 -5.58
C HIS A 55 8.86 23.47 -6.92
N PRO A 56 8.75 24.23 -8.02
CA PRO A 56 9.07 23.72 -9.35
C PRO A 56 10.57 23.40 -9.48
N VAL A 57 10.86 22.34 -10.22
CA VAL A 57 12.17 22.08 -10.80
C VAL A 57 12.25 22.86 -12.12
N LEU A 58 13.04 23.92 -12.12
CA LEU A 58 13.21 24.77 -13.30
C LEU A 58 13.78 23.97 -14.48
N GLY A 59 13.22 24.18 -15.67
CA GLY A 59 13.63 23.52 -16.91
C GLY A 59 13.06 22.11 -17.13
N ARG A 60 12.34 21.54 -16.15
CA ARG A 60 11.59 20.29 -16.32
C ARG A 60 10.09 20.59 -16.40
N THR A 61 9.42 20.04 -17.42
CA THR A 61 8.00 20.28 -17.66
C THR A 61 7.24 18.98 -17.80
N CYS A 62 5.96 19.01 -17.43
CA CYS A 62 5.06 17.88 -17.52
C CYS A 62 4.78 17.57 -19.01
N PRO A 63 5.01 16.33 -19.48
CA PRO A 63 4.79 15.97 -20.89
C PRO A 63 3.32 16.03 -21.31
N ILE A 64 2.39 16.01 -20.35
CA ILE A 64 0.95 16.03 -20.60
C ILE A 64 0.43 17.46 -20.78
N CYS A 65 0.95 18.43 -20.03
CA CYS A 65 0.37 19.78 -19.98
C CYS A 65 1.37 20.93 -20.08
N GLY A 66 2.67 20.67 -20.19
CA GLY A 66 3.73 21.67 -20.34
C GLY A 66 4.04 22.50 -19.09
N GLU A 67 3.33 22.29 -17.99
CA GLU A 67 3.54 23.01 -16.73
C GLU A 67 4.82 22.52 -16.04
N GLU A 68 5.43 23.38 -15.23
CA GLU A 68 6.53 22.97 -14.36
C GLU A 68 6.10 21.81 -13.44
N VAL A 69 7.08 20.99 -13.08
CA VAL A 69 6.92 19.84 -12.17
C VAL A 69 7.68 20.07 -10.89
N GLU A 70 7.22 19.50 -9.79
CA GLU A 70 7.95 19.37 -8.53
C GLU A 70 8.30 17.90 -8.29
N ILE A 71 9.39 17.67 -7.56
CA ILE A 71 9.75 16.33 -7.06
C ILE A 71 9.04 16.11 -5.73
N LEU A 72 8.33 14.99 -5.62
CA LEU A 72 7.71 14.53 -4.38
C LEU A 72 8.60 13.49 -3.71
N PRO A 73 8.53 13.28 -2.38
CA PRO A 73 9.32 12.25 -1.69
C PRO A 73 9.16 10.86 -2.32
N ALA A 74 10.22 10.06 -2.28
CA ALA A 74 10.21 8.69 -2.80
C ALA A 74 9.07 7.86 -2.18
N GLU A 75 8.46 7.01 -2.99
CA GLU A 75 7.30 6.21 -2.62
C GLU A 75 7.50 4.75 -3.05
N VAL A 76 6.87 3.83 -2.30
CA VAL A 76 6.79 2.42 -2.67
C VAL A 76 5.32 2.05 -2.79
N LEU A 77 4.92 1.57 -3.96
CA LEU A 77 3.57 1.04 -4.18
C LEU A 77 3.57 -0.48 -4.20
N GLU A 78 2.60 -1.05 -3.49
CA GLU A 78 2.36 -2.48 -3.45
C GLU A 78 1.15 -2.85 -4.33
N PHE A 79 1.34 -3.88 -5.15
CA PHE A 79 0.33 -4.50 -6.00
C PHE A 79 0.28 -5.99 -5.74
N THR A 80 -0.92 -6.55 -5.84
CA THR A 80 -1.10 -8.00 -5.97
C THR A 80 -1.57 -8.29 -7.38
N VAL A 81 -0.75 -9.01 -8.13
CA VAL A 81 -1.10 -9.52 -9.45
C VAL A 81 -1.35 -11.02 -9.35
N TYR A 82 -2.26 -11.51 -10.19
CA TYR A 82 -2.68 -12.89 -10.17
C TYR A 82 -2.39 -13.50 -11.53
N GLY A 83 -1.54 -14.52 -11.57
CA GLY A 83 -1.41 -15.35 -12.76
C GLY A 83 -2.46 -16.47 -12.77
N GLU A 84 -2.80 -16.92 -13.97
CA GLU A 84 -3.75 -18.02 -14.18
C GLU A 84 -3.01 -19.35 -14.05
N VAL A 85 -3.39 -20.16 -13.05
CA VAL A 85 -2.98 -21.57 -12.97
C VAL A 85 -3.97 -22.35 -13.85
N CYS A 86 -3.69 -22.46 -15.14
CA CYS A 86 -4.53 -23.25 -16.04
C CYS A 86 -4.16 -24.74 -15.94
N GLY A 87 -5.03 -25.55 -15.34
CA GLY A 87 -4.91 -27.01 -15.38
C GLY A 87 -5.96 -27.75 -14.55
N LYS A 88 -6.59 -28.79 -15.11
CA LYS A 88 -7.42 -29.73 -14.36
C LYS A 88 -6.52 -30.54 -13.42
N GLY A 89 -6.54 -30.21 -12.13
CA GLY A 89 -5.78 -30.84 -11.05
C GLY A 89 -6.21 -30.31 -9.67
N PRO A 90 -5.58 -30.72 -8.56
CA PRO A 90 -5.96 -30.30 -7.19
C PRO A 90 -5.75 -28.80 -6.87
N MET A 91 -5.42 -28.00 -7.89
CA MET A 91 -5.23 -26.54 -7.85
C MET A 91 -6.06 -25.83 -8.92
N GLY A 92 -6.96 -26.53 -9.62
CA GLY A 92 -7.54 -26.09 -10.90
C GLY A 92 -8.37 -24.80 -10.90
N ASP A 93 -8.66 -24.24 -9.73
CA ASP A 93 -9.35 -22.96 -9.57
C ASP A 93 -8.51 -21.88 -8.85
N LEU A 94 -7.28 -22.20 -8.43
CA LEU A 94 -6.46 -21.29 -7.64
C LEU A 94 -5.65 -20.36 -8.54
N ARG A 95 -5.59 -19.07 -8.20
CA ARG A 95 -4.74 -18.09 -8.89
C ARG A 95 -3.41 -17.95 -8.17
N ALA A 96 -2.31 -17.90 -8.92
CA ALA A 96 -0.98 -17.72 -8.35
C ALA A 96 -0.75 -16.24 -8.02
N PRO A 97 -0.75 -15.85 -6.72
CA PRO A 97 -0.57 -14.46 -6.34
C PRO A 97 0.91 -14.09 -6.37
N MET A 98 1.21 -12.94 -6.93
CA MET A 98 2.52 -12.29 -6.80
C MET A 98 2.32 -10.90 -6.23
N GLN A 99 3.07 -10.58 -5.19
CA GLN A 99 3.23 -9.21 -4.71
C GLN A 99 4.31 -8.52 -5.54
N VAL A 100 4.01 -7.33 -6.04
CA VAL A 100 4.92 -6.48 -6.78
C VAL A 100 5.07 -5.18 -6.01
N PHE A 101 6.29 -4.88 -5.60
CA PHE A 101 6.65 -3.63 -4.94
C PHE A 101 7.40 -2.77 -5.95
N ILE A 102 6.89 -1.57 -6.20
CA ILE A 102 7.48 -0.62 -7.14
C ILE A 102 7.95 0.59 -6.34
N GLY A 103 9.27 0.73 -6.19
CA GLY A 103 9.90 1.90 -5.57
C GLY A 103 10.26 2.93 -6.64
N PHE A 104 9.91 4.19 -6.44
CA PHE A 104 10.15 5.25 -7.45
C PHE A 104 10.14 6.64 -6.81
N GLN A 105 10.65 7.62 -7.57
CA GLN A 105 10.53 9.04 -7.23
C GLN A 105 9.35 9.66 -7.99
N PRO A 106 8.26 10.05 -7.31
CA PRO A 106 7.14 10.70 -7.95
C PRO A 106 7.44 12.17 -8.29
N TRP A 107 6.79 12.62 -9.36
CA TRP A 107 6.74 14.02 -9.74
C TRP A 107 5.30 14.46 -9.86
N ARG A 108 5.05 15.75 -9.60
CA ARG A 108 3.71 16.33 -9.72
C ARG A 108 3.78 17.65 -10.44
N CYS A 109 2.88 17.89 -11.38
CA CYS A 109 2.75 19.22 -11.98
C CYS A 109 1.67 20.06 -11.28
N ARG A 110 1.59 21.36 -11.58
CA ARG A 110 0.56 22.26 -11.01
C ARG A 110 -0.88 21.81 -11.28
N ARG A 111 -1.11 21.13 -12.40
CA ARG A 111 -2.42 20.53 -12.75
C ARG A 111 -2.66 19.16 -12.11
N LYS A 112 -1.80 18.75 -11.19
CA LYS A 112 -1.89 17.51 -10.40
C LYS A 112 -1.71 16.21 -11.20
N HIS A 113 -1.11 16.26 -12.39
CA HIS A 113 -0.65 15.02 -13.05
C HIS A 113 0.49 14.41 -12.23
N MET A 114 0.34 13.14 -11.86
CA MET A 114 1.35 12.36 -11.15
C MET A 114 2.20 11.63 -12.18
N LEU A 115 3.52 11.79 -12.09
CA LEU A 115 4.46 11.26 -13.07
C LEU A 115 5.55 10.44 -12.36
N PHE A 116 6.16 9.53 -13.09
CA PHE A 116 7.34 8.78 -12.65
C PHE A 116 8.25 8.54 -13.85
N SER A 117 9.56 8.48 -13.61
CA SER A 117 10.56 8.26 -14.65
C SER A 117 11.30 6.94 -14.41
N SER A 118 12.13 6.88 -13.38
CA SER A 118 12.75 5.64 -12.90
C SER A 118 11.94 4.92 -11.85
N TYR A 119 12.12 3.61 -11.79
CA TYR A 119 11.55 2.75 -10.79
C TYR A 119 12.40 1.50 -10.58
N GLU A 120 12.34 0.94 -9.38
CA GLU A 120 12.87 -0.36 -9.00
C GLU A 120 11.72 -1.31 -8.68
N VAL A 121 11.86 -2.58 -9.05
CA VAL A 121 10.79 -3.58 -8.85
C VAL A 121 11.30 -4.75 -8.03
N GLU A 122 10.67 -4.99 -6.89
CA GLU A 122 10.81 -6.22 -6.13
C GLU A 122 9.56 -7.09 -6.33
N ARG A 123 9.75 -8.38 -6.62
CA ARG A 123 8.66 -9.34 -6.81
C ARG A 123 8.73 -10.44 -5.77
N ARG A 124 7.59 -10.76 -5.17
CA ARG A 124 7.42 -11.85 -4.23
C ARG A 124 6.31 -12.77 -4.68
N GLU A 125 6.68 -13.97 -5.09
CA GLU A 125 5.72 -15.01 -5.46
C GLU A 125 5.17 -15.65 -4.19
N LEU A 126 3.85 -15.72 -4.08
CA LEU A 126 3.19 -16.27 -2.92
C LEU A 126 2.58 -17.64 -3.23
N CYS A 127 2.46 -18.48 -2.21
CA CYS A 127 1.75 -19.73 -2.33
C CYS A 127 0.25 -19.49 -2.59
N PRO A 128 -0.37 -20.10 -3.62
CA PRO A 128 -1.80 -19.96 -3.89
C PRO A 128 -2.71 -20.53 -2.79
N ARG A 129 -2.17 -21.38 -1.90
CA ARG A 129 -2.93 -22.01 -0.82
C ARG A 129 -2.87 -21.25 0.51
N CYS A 130 -1.68 -20.83 0.91
CA CYS A 130 -1.45 -20.27 2.25
C CYS A 130 -0.79 -18.88 2.23
N LEU A 131 -0.59 -18.28 1.05
CA LEU A 131 -0.01 -16.94 0.86
C LEU A 131 1.39 -16.75 1.46
N THR A 132 2.05 -17.83 1.89
CA THR A 132 3.43 -17.80 2.35
C THR A 132 4.36 -17.54 1.17
N PRO A 133 5.44 -16.74 1.33
CA PRO A 133 6.43 -16.56 0.28
C PRO A 133 7.01 -17.89 -0.17
N ASN A 134 7.03 -18.09 -1.48
CA ASN A 134 7.72 -19.23 -2.04
C ASN A 134 9.22 -18.99 -2.11
N VAL A 135 9.97 -20.08 -2.05
CA VAL A 135 11.40 -20.09 -2.33
C VAL A 135 11.66 -20.68 -3.71
N SER A 136 12.66 -20.14 -4.38
CA SER A 136 13.10 -20.61 -5.69
C SER A 136 13.83 -21.95 -5.56
N TYR A 137 13.33 -22.98 -6.24
CA TYR A 137 14.04 -24.24 -6.40
C TYR A 137 14.44 -24.39 -7.87
N GLY A 138 15.56 -23.78 -8.24
CA GLY A 138 15.98 -23.63 -9.64
C GLY A 138 15.13 -22.63 -10.42
N LYS A 139 15.03 -22.79 -11.74
CA LYS A 139 14.32 -21.83 -12.62
C LYS A 139 12.88 -22.19 -12.94
N LEU A 140 12.44 -23.41 -12.60
CA LEU A 140 11.20 -23.98 -13.11
C LEU A 140 10.07 -24.02 -12.09
N VAL A 141 10.41 -24.19 -10.81
CA VAL A 141 9.42 -24.45 -9.76
C VAL A 141 9.72 -23.59 -8.53
N ARG A 142 8.65 -23.12 -7.91
CA ARG A 142 8.62 -22.42 -6.64
C ARG A 142 8.04 -23.33 -5.58
N SER A 143 8.68 -23.39 -4.42
CA SER A 143 8.23 -24.23 -3.30
C SER A 143 7.76 -23.38 -2.14
N CYS A 144 6.58 -23.67 -1.63
CA CYS A 144 6.05 -23.02 -0.45
C CYS A 144 6.71 -23.56 0.82
N THR A 145 7.32 -22.70 1.62
CA THR A 145 7.94 -23.07 2.90
C THR A 145 6.94 -23.47 3.99
N GLY A 146 5.68 -22.99 3.91
CA GLY A 146 4.63 -23.31 4.87
C GLY A 146 3.96 -24.69 4.65
N CYS A 147 3.45 -24.95 3.44
CA CYS A 147 2.67 -26.17 3.15
C CYS A 147 3.33 -27.14 2.15
N GLY A 148 4.55 -26.85 1.68
CA GLY A 148 5.28 -27.70 0.73
C GLY A 148 4.72 -27.74 -0.69
N THR A 149 3.71 -26.90 -1.00
CA THR A 149 3.13 -26.84 -2.34
C THR A 149 4.16 -26.35 -3.35
N MET A 150 4.31 -27.08 -4.44
CA MET A 150 5.15 -26.71 -5.57
C MET A 150 4.30 -26.07 -6.67
N VAL A 151 4.75 -24.93 -7.17
CA VAL A 151 4.06 -24.14 -8.20
C VAL A 151 5.04 -23.86 -9.34
N PRO A 152 4.72 -24.28 -10.58
CA PRO A 152 5.48 -23.86 -11.76
C PRO A 152 5.61 -22.34 -11.87
N VAL A 153 6.80 -21.86 -12.23
CA VAL A 153 7.09 -20.42 -12.36
C VAL A 153 6.19 -19.75 -13.40
N GLU A 154 5.86 -20.46 -14.48
CA GLU A 154 5.00 -19.98 -15.57
C GLU A 154 3.60 -19.54 -15.14
N TYR A 155 3.13 -20.02 -13.98
CA TYR A 155 1.82 -19.60 -13.46
C TYR A 155 1.86 -18.24 -12.79
N TYR A 156 3.03 -17.69 -12.47
CA TYR A 156 3.14 -16.35 -11.93
C TYR A 156 3.17 -15.32 -13.05
N HIS A 157 2.21 -14.40 -13.03
CA HIS A 157 2.23 -13.26 -13.92
C HIS A 157 2.97 -12.11 -13.25
N GLU A 158 4.04 -11.62 -13.86
CA GLU A 158 4.84 -10.53 -13.30
C GLU A 158 4.15 -9.16 -13.31
N GLY A 159 3.17 -8.95 -14.22
CA GLY A 159 2.58 -7.65 -14.53
C GLY A 159 3.60 -6.67 -15.12
N ASP A 160 3.17 -5.84 -16.08
CA ASP A 160 4.01 -4.71 -16.50
C ASP A 160 3.97 -3.63 -15.41
N PRO A 161 5.11 -3.26 -14.80
CA PRO A 161 5.18 -2.22 -13.77
C PRO A 161 4.55 -0.90 -14.23
N ILE A 162 4.74 -0.51 -15.49
CA ILE A 162 4.20 0.75 -16.02
C ILE A 162 2.67 0.70 -16.06
N GLU A 163 2.09 -0.41 -16.51
CA GLU A 163 0.63 -0.58 -16.54
C GLU A 163 0.03 -0.68 -15.13
N LEU A 164 0.76 -1.24 -14.16
CA LEU A 164 0.35 -1.24 -12.75
C LEU A 164 0.32 0.19 -12.19
N MET A 165 1.36 0.98 -12.48
CA MET A 165 1.47 2.38 -12.07
C MET A 165 0.37 3.25 -12.69
N LYS A 166 0.05 3.05 -13.97
CA LYS A 166 -1.07 3.73 -14.65
C LYS A 166 -2.42 3.49 -13.97
N LYS A 167 -2.67 2.28 -13.46
CA LYS A 167 -3.91 1.98 -12.69
C LYS A 167 -4.01 2.78 -11.39
N ARG A 168 -2.89 3.28 -10.86
CA ARG A 168 -2.83 4.18 -9.69
C ARG A 168 -2.84 5.66 -10.06
N GLY A 169 -2.95 5.99 -11.35
CA GLY A 169 -3.01 7.37 -11.84
C GLY A 169 -1.65 8.01 -12.10
N TYR A 170 -0.58 7.22 -12.17
CA TYR A 170 0.76 7.71 -12.54
C TYR A 170 0.99 7.59 -14.05
N HIS A 171 1.66 8.57 -14.62
CA HIS A 171 2.08 8.55 -16.02
C HIS A 171 3.61 8.40 -16.13
N HIS A 172 4.04 7.52 -17.01
CA HIS A 172 5.46 7.32 -17.28
C HIS A 172 6.00 8.50 -18.10
N ALA A 173 7.04 9.15 -17.59
CA ALA A 173 7.65 10.36 -18.15
C ALA A 173 9.20 10.24 -18.06
N PRO A 174 9.83 9.40 -18.90
CA PRO A 174 11.27 9.13 -18.85
C PRO A 174 12.13 10.38 -19.11
N GLU A 175 11.61 11.37 -19.84
CA GLU A 175 12.26 12.66 -20.12
C GLU A 175 12.47 13.57 -18.90
N LEU A 176 11.98 13.19 -17.71
CA LEU A 176 12.22 13.93 -16.47
C LEU A 176 13.56 13.59 -15.80
N GLU A 177 14.23 12.51 -16.22
CA GLU A 177 15.59 12.16 -15.76
C GLU A 177 16.69 13.02 -16.37
#